data_AF-A0A931FD66-F1
#
_entry.id   AF-A0A931FD66-F1
#
_cell.length_a   1.000
_cell.length_b   1.000
_cell.length_c   1.000
_cell.angle_alpha   90.00
_cell.angle_beta   90.00
_cell.angle_gamma   90.00
#
_symmetry.space_group_name_H-M   'P 1'
#
loop_
_entity.id
_entity.type
_entity.pdbx_description
1 polymer ?
#
loop_
_entity_poly.entity_id
_entity_poly.type
_entity_poly.pdbx_seq_one_letter_code
_entity_poly.pdbx_strand_id
1 'polypeptide(L)'
;MGGALSRERTKQWGTTYALLPLRVFLGVTFIYAACYKFTDPNYLGGLANPQSFASMTQALRSSSPIGPLLSLALHAPTAFALAFAVGELAVGVGTLLGLLGRLAAVGGALLNLTLFLTVSWQTTPYFLGNDLIYLMAWLPLILAGTPYLSLDAVLWPRLAARRAEEPRGARA
;
A
#
# COMPACT_ATOMS: atom_id res chain seq x y z
N MET A 1 33.56 13.49 -27.35
CA MET A 1 33.41 12.28 -26.50
C MET A 1 32.62 12.46 -25.20
N GLY A 2 32.44 13.67 -24.63
CA GLY A 2 31.71 13.85 -23.36
C GLY A 2 30.17 13.69 -23.38
N GLY A 3 29.52 13.90 -24.54
CA GLY A 3 28.04 13.82 -24.64
C GLY A 3 27.46 12.40 -24.59
N ALA A 4 28.18 11.40 -25.09
CA ALA A 4 27.75 10.00 -25.08
C ALA A 4 27.77 9.40 -23.67
N LEU A 5 28.86 9.67 -22.92
CA LEU A 5 29.00 9.24 -21.51
C LEU A 5 27.94 9.88 -20.58
N SER A 6 27.50 11.11 -20.88
CA SER A 6 26.42 11.77 -20.16
C SER A 6 25.06 11.11 -20.43
N ARG A 7 24.74 10.81 -21.70
CA ARG A 7 23.48 10.14 -22.06
C ARG A 7 23.37 8.73 -21.49
N GLU A 8 24.45 7.94 -21.55
CA GLU A 8 24.43 6.58 -20.98
C GLU A 8 24.24 6.58 -19.47
N ARG A 9 24.89 7.51 -18.77
CA ARG A 9 24.72 7.69 -17.32
C ARG A 9 23.27 8.05 -16.97
N THR A 10 22.66 9.00 -17.67
CA THR A 10 21.26 9.38 -17.43
C THR A 10 20.31 8.21 -17.70
N LYS A 11 20.54 7.45 -18.77
CA LYS A 11 19.74 6.25 -19.07
C LYS A 11 19.87 5.20 -17.98
N GLN A 12 21.09 4.92 -17.52
CA GLN A 12 21.35 3.96 -16.45
C GLN A 12 20.68 4.37 -15.13
N TRP A 13 20.75 5.65 -14.76
CA TRP A 13 20.09 6.19 -13.57
C TRP A 13 18.57 6.12 -13.70
N GLY A 14 18.03 6.48 -14.86
CA GLY A 14 16.60 6.38 -15.17
C GLY A 14 16.08 4.95 -15.00
N THR A 15 16.79 3.95 -15.53
CA THR A 15 16.41 2.53 -15.36
C THR A 15 16.54 2.06 -13.91
N THR A 16 17.58 2.50 -13.20
CA THR A 16 17.84 2.08 -11.81
C THR A 16 16.79 2.63 -10.84
N TYR A 17 16.42 3.90 -11.00
CA TYR A 17 15.53 4.62 -10.07
C TYR A 17 14.12 4.83 -10.60
N ALA A 18 13.74 4.18 -11.71
CA ALA A 18 12.43 4.37 -12.37
C ALA A 18 11.24 4.26 -11.41
N LEU A 19 11.30 3.34 -10.46
CA LEU A 19 10.21 3.06 -9.52
C LEU A 19 10.27 3.89 -8.24
N LEU A 20 11.35 4.65 -8.02
CA LEU A 20 11.52 5.42 -6.80
C LEU A 20 10.50 6.56 -6.67
N PRO A 21 10.23 7.38 -7.71
CA PRO A 21 9.19 8.41 -7.63
C PRO A 21 7.82 7.81 -7.31
N LEU A 22 7.48 6.69 -7.95
CA LEU A 22 6.25 5.95 -7.72
C LEU A 22 6.15 5.44 -6.28
N ARG A 23 7.23 4.86 -5.75
CA ARG A 23 7.31 4.37 -4.37
C ARG A 23 7.11 5.50 -3.36
N VAL A 24 7.79 6.62 -3.56
CA VAL A 24 7.67 7.80 -2.68
C VAL A 24 6.25 8.32 -2.70
N PHE A 25 5.69 8.50 -3.89
CA PHE A 25 4.34 9.00 -4.05
C PHE A 25 3.29 8.10 -3.38
N LEU A 26 3.31 6.79 -3.63
CA LEU A 26 2.36 5.85 -3.02
C LEU A 26 2.54 5.77 -1.51
N GLY A 27 3.79 5.68 -1.03
CA GLY A 27 4.09 5.61 0.39
C GLY A 27 3.64 6.85 1.17
N VAL A 28 3.94 8.05 0.65
CA VAL A 28 3.50 9.32 1.25
C VAL A 28 1.97 9.44 1.23
N THR A 29 1.33 9.08 0.11
CA THR A 29 -0.14 9.14 -0.03
C THR A 29 -0.83 8.27 1.03
N PHE A 30 -0.32 7.06 1.25
CA PHE A 30 -0.89 6.13 2.23
C PHE A 30 -0.66 6.59 3.68
N ILE A 31 0.52 7.13 4.00
CA ILE A 31 0.77 7.73 5.31
C ILE A 31 -0.16 8.92 5.52
N TYR A 32 -0.29 9.79 4.54
CA TYR A 32 -1.18 10.94 4.60
C TYR A 32 -2.64 10.52 4.80
N ALA A 33 -3.12 9.54 4.03
CA ALA A 33 -4.47 9.00 4.15
C ALA A 33 -4.74 8.42 5.56
N ALA A 34 -3.78 7.69 6.12
CA ALA A 34 -3.89 7.16 7.47
C ALA A 34 -3.91 8.28 8.53
N CYS A 35 -2.98 9.23 8.44
CA CYS A 35 -2.95 10.39 9.34
C CYS A 35 -4.27 11.17 9.27
N TYR A 36 -4.78 11.41 8.07
CA TYR A 36 -6.07 12.08 7.86
C TYR A 36 -7.19 11.36 8.62
N LYS A 37 -7.28 10.03 8.51
CA LYS A 37 -8.26 9.21 9.24
C LYS A 37 -8.08 9.25 10.75
N PHE A 38 -6.84 9.23 11.25
CA PHE A 38 -6.57 9.30 12.69
C PHE A 38 -6.87 10.67 13.30
N THR A 39 -6.76 11.74 12.51
CA THR A 39 -7.02 13.10 12.98
C THR A 39 -8.47 13.56 12.75
N ASP A 40 -9.25 12.87 11.94
CA ASP A 40 -10.64 13.22 11.66
C ASP A 40 -11.56 12.74 12.81
N PRO A 41 -12.15 13.65 13.61
CA PRO A 41 -13.03 13.27 14.72
C PRO A 41 -14.31 12.56 14.25
N ASN A 42 -14.68 12.68 12.97
CA ASN A 42 -15.87 12.06 12.41
C ASN A 42 -15.64 10.60 12.00
N TYR A 43 -14.38 10.20 11.76
CA TYR A 43 -14.06 8.91 11.16
C TYR A 43 -14.65 7.72 11.93
N LEU A 44 -14.61 7.80 13.27
CA LEU A 44 -15.17 6.79 14.18
C LEU A 44 -16.54 7.18 14.77
N GLY A 45 -17.23 8.16 14.18
CA GLY A 45 -18.49 8.73 14.70
C GLY A 45 -19.73 7.81 14.65
N GLY A 46 -19.58 6.55 14.25
CA GLY A 46 -20.67 5.57 14.19
C GLY A 46 -21.79 5.91 13.19
N LEU A 47 -22.85 5.10 13.16
CA LEU A 47 -23.92 5.22 12.15
C LEU A 47 -24.66 6.57 12.14
N ALA A 48 -24.64 7.29 13.26
CA ALA A 48 -25.27 8.61 13.37
C ALA A 48 -24.50 9.72 12.64
N ASN A 49 -23.19 9.54 12.40
CA ASN A 49 -22.37 10.51 11.68
C ASN A 49 -22.22 10.09 10.20
N PRO A 50 -22.78 10.84 9.24
CA PRO A 50 -22.71 10.53 7.82
C PRO A 50 -21.29 10.44 7.24
N GLN A 51 -20.33 11.12 7.87
CA GLN A 51 -18.93 11.13 7.45
C GLN A 51 -18.12 9.98 8.06
N SER A 52 -18.71 9.19 8.97
CA SER A 52 -18.00 8.08 9.59
C SER A 52 -17.81 6.91 8.65
N PHE A 53 -16.80 6.09 8.95
CA PHE A 53 -16.58 4.81 8.29
C PHE A 53 -17.82 3.91 8.33
N ALA A 54 -18.52 3.85 9.47
CA ALA A 54 -19.69 3.00 9.65
C ALA A 54 -20.85 3.42 8.73
N SER A 55 -21.15 4.72 8.68
CA SER A 55 -22.24 5.25 7.85
C SER A 55 -21.93 5.11 6.36
N MET A 56 -20.71 5.44 5.94
CA MET A 56 -20.27 5.24 4.55
C MET A 56 -20.33 3.76 4.14
N THR A 57 -19.85 2.85 4.99
CA THR A 57 -19.88 1.40 4.74
C THR A 57 -21.31 0.89 4.60
N GLN A 58 -22.22 1.36 5.48
CA GLN A 58 -23.64 1.02 5.42
C GLN A 58 -24.28 1.50 4.11
N ALA A 59 -23.95 2.71 3.65
CA ALA A 59 -24.48 3.27 2.42
C ALA A 59 -23.97 2.53 1.16
N LEU A 60 -22.70 2.13 1.14
CA LEU A 60 -22.09 1.47 -0.01
C LEU A 60 -22.37 -0.04 -0.10
N ARG A 61 -22.84 -0.66 0.99
CA ARG A 61 -23.05 -2.11 1.11
C ARG A 61 -23.92 -2.71 0.00
N SER A 62 -25.00 -2.04 -0.38
CA SER A 62 -25.98 -2.57 -1.34
C SER A 62 -25.53 -2.45 -2.80
N SER A 63 -24.67 -1.48 -3.12
CA SER A 63 -24.17 -1.21 -4.47
C SER A 63 -22.80 -1.82 -4.74
N SER A 64 -22.11 -2.31 -3.71
CA SER A 64 -20.77 -2.88 -3.81
C SER A 64 -20.82 -4.39 -4.13
N PRO A 65 -19.99 -4.90 -5.06
CA PRO A 65 -19.84 -6.34 -5.31
C PRO A 65 -19.33 -7.11 -4.09
N ILE A 66 -18.65 -6.44 -3.16
CA ILE A 66 -18.17 -7.02 -1.89
C ILE A 66 -19.07 -6.67 -0.70
N GLY A 67 -20.36 -6.38 -0.96
CA GLY A 67 -21.39 -6.13 0.06
C GLY A 67 -21.40 -7.12 1.24
N PRO A 68 -21.24 -8.45 1.03
CA PRO A 68 -21.12 -9.40 2.15
C PRO A 68 -19.94 -9.12 3.09
N LEU A 69 -18.78 -8.70 2.57
CA LEU A 69 -17.64 -8.32 3.40
C LEU A 69 -17.89 -7.02 4.17
N LEU A 70 -18.56 -6.05 3.55
CA LEU A 70 -18.99 -4.81 4.23
C LEU A 70 -20.00 -5.11 5.34
N SER A 71 -20.86 -6.11 5.12
CA SER A 71 -21.77 -6.63 6.14
C SER A 71 -21.02 -7.14 7.37
N LEU A 72 -19.94 -7.89 7.14
CA LEU A 72 -19.08 -8.39 8.20
C LEU A 72 -18.39 -7.23 8.93
N ALA A 73 -17.86 -6.26 8.19
CA ALA A 73 -17.21 -5.08 8.75
C ALA A 73 -18.13 -4.29 9.69
N LEU A 74 -19.42 -4.21 9.38
CA LEU A 74 -20.43 -3.53 10.17
C LEU A 74 -20.76 -4.21 11.51
N HIS A 75 -20.31 -5.44 11.77
CA HIS A 75 -20.42 -6.05 13.11
C HIS A 75 -19.45 -5.43 14.12
N ALA A 76 -18.30 -4.94 13.65
CA ALA A 76 -17.28 -4.28 14.46
C ALA A 76 -16.68 -3.08 13.69
N PRO A 77 -17.48 -2.05 13.37
CA PRO A 77 -17.10 -1.02 12.41
C PRO A 77 -15.89 -0.21 12.88
N THR A 78 -15.78 0.06 14.18
CA THR A 78 -14.63 0.76 14.77
C THR A 78 -13.33 -0.04 14.62
N ALA A 79 -13.39 -1.37 14.85
CA ALA A 79 -12.22 -2.23 14.70
C ALA A 79 -11.77 -2.30 13.23
N PHE A 80 -12.71 -2.42 12.29
CA PHE A 80 -12.40 -2.40 10.87
C PHE A 80 -11.87 -1.05 10.39
N ALA A 81 -12.46 0.06 10.84
CA ALA A 81 -11.97 1.41 10.53
C ALA A 81 -10.52 1.59 10.99
N LEU A 82 -10.22 1.20 12.24
CA LEU A 82 -8.85 1.26 12.77
C LEU A 82 -7.90 0.32 12.03
N ALA A 83 -8.33 -0.91 11.71
CA ALA A 83 -7.52 -1.84 10.92
C ALA A 83 -7.20 -1.28 9.53
N PHE A 84 -8.14 -0.59 8.89
CA PHE A 84 -7.93 0.07 7.61
C PHE A 84 -6.91 1.20 7.72
N ALA A 85 -7.08 2.11 8.70
CA ALA A 85 -6.16 3.23 8.91
C ALA A 85 -4.73 2.78 9.31
N VAL A 86 -4.63 1.78 10.20
CA VAL A 86 -3.33 1.18 10.58
C VAL A 86 -2.71 0.45 9.40
N GLY A 87 -3.51 -0.28 8.61
CA GLY A 87 -3.06 -0.96 7.41
C GLY A 87 -2.48 0.00 6.37
N GLU A 88 -3.15 1.12 6.13
CA GLU A 88 -2.65 2.17 5.25
C GLU A 88 -1.32 2.75 5.76
N LEU A 89 -1.23 3.05 7.06
CA LEU A 89 0.00 3.56 7.66
C LEU A 89 1.16 2.56 7.52
N ALA A 90 0.90 1.29 7.86
CA ALA A 90 1.90 0.23 7.80
C ALA A 90 2.39 -0.01 6.36
N VAL A 91 1.47 -0.03 5.38
CA VAL A 91 1.80 -0.12 3.96
C VAL A 91 2.62 1.08 3.52
N GLY A 92 2.23 2.30 3.89
CA GLY A 92 2.92 3.52 3.52
C GLY A 92 4.34 3.56 4.05
N VAL A 93 4.52 3.28 5.35
CA VAL A 93 5.84 3.22 6.01
C VAL A 93 6.68 2.07 5.44
N GLY A 94 6.12 0.87 5.33
CA GLY A 94 6.83 -0.30 4.78
C GLY A 94 7.31 -0.06 3.35
N THR A 95 6.49 0.60 2.54
CA THR A 95 6.82 0.99 1.16
C THR A 95 7.89 2.07 1.10
N LEU A 96 7.80 3.12 1.94
CA LEU A 96 8.81 4.19 1.96
C LEU A 96 10.17 3.70 2.45
N LEU A 97 10.19 2.90 3.52
CA LEU A 97 11.41 2.33 4.06
C LEU A 97 11.95 1.17 3.20
N GLY A 98 11.10 0.59 2.34
CA GLY A 98 11.41 -0.64 1.60
C GLY A 98 11.71 -1.79 2.55
N LEU A 99 10.92 -1.92 3.62
CA LEU A 99 10.96 -3.05 4.55
C LEU A 99 9.79 -3.96 4.24
N LEU A 100 10.07 -5.23 3.91
CA LEU A 100 9.08 -6.16 3.35
C LEU A 100 8.38 -5.54 2.14
N GLY A 101 9.12 -4.86 1.26
CA GLY A 101 8.54 -3.94 0.27
C GLY A 101 7.53 -4.58 -0.69
N ARG A 102 7.72 -5.86 -1.03
CA ARG A 102 6.73 -6.63 -1.81
C ARG A 102 5.43 -6.87 -1.04
N LEU A 103 5.54 -7.22 0.25
CA LEU A 103 4.38 -7.45 1.10
C LEU A 103 3.61 -6.14 1.32
N ALA A 104 4.33 -5.04 1.57
CA ALA A 104 3.74 -3.72 1.67
C ALA A 104 3.01 -3.34 0.36
N ALA A 105 3.62 -3.58 -0.80
CA ALA A 105 2.98 -3.32 -2.09
C ALA A 105 1.73 -4.17 -2.34
N VAL A 106 1.74 -5.45 -1.94
CA VAL A 106 0.54 -6.31 -1.98
C VAL A 106 -0.54 -5.77 -1.05
N GLY A 107 -0.19 -5.35 0.17
CA GLY A 107 -1.12 -4.71 1.10
C GLY A 107 -1.76 -3.45 0.51
N GLY A 108 -0.95 -2.57 -0.10
CA GLY A 108 -1.44 -1.38 -0.78
C GLY A 108 -2.37 -1.68 -1.95
N ALA A 109 -2.04 -2.70 -2.75
CA ALA A 109 -2.91 -3.18 -3.81
C ALA A 109 -4.24 -3.71 -3.25
N LEU A 110 -4.23 -4.51 -2.18
CA LEU A 110 -5.46 -5.04 -1.58
C LEU A 110 -6.34 -3.95 -0.97
N LEU A 111 -5.75 -2.95 -0.31
CA LEU A 111 -6.48 -1.79 0.21
C LEU A 111 -7.15 -1.01 -0.93
N ASN A 112 -6.40 -0.70 -2.00
CA ASN A 112 -6.97 0.01 -3.16
C ASN A 112 -7.98 -0.83 -3.94
N LEU A 113 -7.80 -2.14 -4.02
CA LEU A 113 -8.80 -3.04 -4.59
C LEU A 113 -10.09 -2.99 -3.77
N THR A 114 -9.98 -2.99 -2.44
CA THR A 114 -11.13 -2.86 -1.54
C THR A 114 -11.85 -1.53 -1.75
N LEU A 115 -11.11 -0.42 -1.80
CA LEU A 115 -11.67 0.91 -2.08
C LEU A 115 -12.30 0.98 -3.48
N PHE A 116 -11.65 0.42 -4.49
CA PHE A 116 -12.18 0.35 -5.84
C PHE A 116 -13.50 -0.42 -5.89
N LEU A 117 -13.59 -1.58 -5.24
CA LEU A 117 -14.80 -2.40 -5.19
C LEU A 117 -15.87 -1.83 -4.26
N THR A 118 -15.59 -0.75 -3.51
CA THR A 118 -16.55 -0.11 -2.62
C THR A 118 -16.90 1.30 -3.07
N VAL A 119 -15.99 2.24 -2.84
CA VAL A 119 -16.15 3.68 -3.04
C VAL A 119 -16.24 4.02 -4.52
N SER A 120 -15.27 3.54 -5.32
CA SER A 120 -15.18 3.91 -6.74
C SER A 120 -15.92 2.97 -7.69
N TRP A 121 -16.56 1.90 -7.20
CA TRP A 121 -17.17 0.86 -8.04
C TRP A 121 -18.28 1.41 -8.94
N GLN A 122 -19.07 2.34 -8.39
CA GLN A 122 -20.21 2.96 -9.08
C GLN A 122 -19.79 4.21 -9.88
N THR A 123 -18.52 4.62 -9.82
CA THR A 123 -18.04 5.80 -10.54
C THR A 123 -18.00 5.53 -12.05
N THR A 124 -18.84 6.26 -12.80
CA THR A 124 -18.91 6.15 -14.26
C THR A 124 -18.66 7.51 -14.92
N PRO A 125 -17.73 7.60 -15.89
CA PRO A 125 -16.82 6.55 -16.36
C PRO A 125 -15.72 6.20 -15.34
N TYR A 126 -15.22 4.95 -15.39
CA TYR A 126 -14.36 4.36 -14.35
C TYR A 126 -13.06 5.14 -14.06
N PHE A 127 -12.53 5.88 -15.04
CA PHE A 127 -11.28 6.62 -14.91
C PHE A 127 -11.39 7.88 -14.04
N LEU A 128 -12.60 8.25 -13.62
CA LEU A 128 -12.81 9.34 -12.66
C LEU A 128 -12.53 8.89 -11.21
N GLY A 129 -12.52 7.58 -10.95
CA GLY A 129 -12.13 7.01 -9.66
C GLY A 129 -10.61 6.88 -9.55
N ASN A 130 -10.04 7.30 -8.43
CA ASN A 130 -8.59 7.22 -8.17
C ASN A 130 -8.13 5.81 -7.75
N ASP A 131 -9.01 5.02 -7.13
CA ASP A 131 -8.63 3.73 -6.53
C ASP A 131 -8.09 2.73 -7.55
N LEU A 132 -8.66 2.70 -8.76
CA LEU A 132 -8.21 1.79 -9.82
C LEU A 132 -6.80 2.12 -10.30
N ILE A 133 -6.51 3.41 -10.54
CA ILE A 133 -5.19 3.80 -11.00
C ILE A 133 -4.15 3.57 -9.90
N TYR A 134 -4.49 3.82 -8.64
CA TYR A 134 -3.59 3.49 -7.54
C TYR A 134 -3.41 1.97 -7.36
N LEU A 135 -4.44 1.15 -7.59
CA LEU A 135 -4.29 -0.31 -7.62
C LEU A 135 -3.27 -0.73 -8.69
N MET A 136 -3.39 -0.21 -9.91
CA MET A 136 -2.45 -0.50 -10.99
C MET A 136 -1.03 0.00 -10.68
N ALA A 137 -0.93 1.15 -9.99
CA ALA A 137 0.34 1.75 -9.58
C ALA A 137 1.13 0.88 -8.58
N TRP A 138 0.48 -0.02 -7.84
CA TRP A 138 1.18 -0.96 -6.95
C TRP A 138 1.82 -2.14 -7.69
N LEU A 139 1.30 -2.53 -8.86
CA LEU A 139 1.75 -3.74 -9.57
C LEU A 139 3.24 -3.72 -9.93
N PRO A 140 3.83 -2.60 -10.44
CA PRO A 140 5.26 -2.55 -10.69
C PRO A 140 6.11 -2.83 -9.44
N LEU A 141 5.67 -2.35 -8.27
CA LEU A 141 6.37 -2.58 -6.99
C LEU A 141 6.20 -4.02 -6.49
N ILE A 142 5.08 -4.67 -6.78
CA ILE A 142 4.89 -6.11 -6.50
C ILE A 142 5.87 -6.94 -7.34
N LEU A 143 5.92 -6.66 -8.65
CA LEU A 143 6.75 -7.40 -9.60
C LEU A 143 8.25 -7.16 -9.36
N ALA A 144 8.67 -5.90 -9.37
CA ALA A 144 10.08 -5.52 -9.26
C ALA A 144 10.60 -5.50 -7.81
N GLY A 145 9.72 -5.44 -6.81
CA GLY A 145 10.08 -5.24 -5.42
C GLY A 145 10.60 -3.82 -5.13
N THR A 146 11.32 -3.67 -4.02
CA THR A 146 11.96 -2.41 -3.61
C THR A 146 13.49 -2.59 -3.53
N PRO A 147 14.21 -2.65 -4.67
CA PRO A 147 15.62 -3.03 -4.68
C PRO A 147 16.60 -1.95 -4.21
N TYR A 148 16.25 -0.66 -4.29
CA TYR A 148 17.17 0.45 -4.01
C TYR A 148 16.68 1.36 -2.88
N LEU A 149 17.60 1.90 -2.08
CA LEU A 149 17.32 2.71 -0.88
C LEU A 149 16.26 2.06 0.02
N SER A 150 16.36 0.74 0.21
CA SER A 150 15.43 -0.05 0.99
C SER A 150 16.16 -0.72 2.14
N LEU A 151 15.50 -0.84 3.28
CA LEU A 151 16.03 -1.59 4.42
C LEU A 151 16.20 -3.07 4.06
N ASP A 152 15.33 -3.64 3.21
CA ASP A 152 15.46 -5.01 2.70
C ASP A 152 16.81 -5.24 1.99
N ALA A 153 17.27 -4.28 1.17
CA ALA A 153 18.55 -4.39 0.47
C ALA A 153 19.76 -4.35 1.41
N VAL A 154 19.64 -3.73 2.59
CA VAL A 154 20.71 -3.66 3.59
C VAL A 154 20.69 -4.88 4.53
N LEU A 155 19.50 -5.36 4.90
CA LEU A 155 19.31 -6.40 5.92
C LEU A 155 19.42 -7.82 5.36
N TRP A 156 18.84 -8.08 4.18
CA TRP A 156 18.71 -9.44 3.67
C TRP A 156 20.05 -10.11 3.30
N PRO A 157 21.03 -9.41 2.65
CA PRO A 157 22.34 -10.00 2.39
C PRO A 157 23.08 -10.39 3.68
N ARG A 158 22.90 -9.61 4.75
CA ARG A 158 23.54 -9.84 6.04
C ARG A 158 22.94 -11.03 6.80
N LEU A 159 21.63 -11.23 6.69
CA LEU A 159 20.93 -12.37 7.28
C LEU A 159 21.21 -13.68 6.52
N ALA A 160 21.27 -13.63 5.18
CA ALA A 160 21.64 -14.78 4.36
C ALA A 160 23.08 -15.25 4.64
N ALA A 161 24.02 -14.31 4.82
CA ALA A 161 25.39 -14.63 5.23
C ALA A 161 25.46 -15.28 6.62
N ARG A 162 24.74 -14.74 7.61
CA ARG A 162 24.69 -15.31 8.98
C ARG A 162 24.10 -16.73 9.02
N ARG A 163 23.09 -17.02 8.20
CA ARG A 163 22.46 -18.35 8.12
C ARG A 163 23.34 -19.39 7.41
N ALA A 164 24.30 -18.95 6.60
CA ALA A 164 25.30 -19.82 5.98
C ALA A 164 26.46 -20.16 6.94
N GLU A 165 26.68 -19.34 7.97
CA GLU A 165 27.70 -19.57 9.00
C GLU A 165 27.21 -20.43 10.18
N GLU A 166 25.90 -20.71 10.29
CA GLU A 166 25.37 -21.66 11.28
C GLU A 166 25.74 -23.11 10.90
N PRO A 167 26.58 -23.82 11.68
CA PRO A 167 26.99 -25.18 11.34
C PRO A 167 25.79 -26.12 11.42
N ARG A 168 25.63 -27.01 10.43
CA ARG A 168 24.69 -28.17 10.45
C ARG A 168 25.11 -29.24 11.47
N GLY A 169 25.37 -28.86 12.72
CA GLY A 169 25.91 -29.73 13.76
C GLY A 169 25.03 -29.76 15.01
N ALA A 170 23.74 -30.06 14.89
CA ALA A 170 22.88 -30.31 16.05
C ALA A 170 21.65 -31.17 15.70
N ARG A 171 21.82 -32.19 14.87
CA ARG A 171 20.86 -33.31 14.74
C ARG A 171 21.66 -34.61 14.69
N ALA A 172 21.99 -35.12 15.86
CA ALA A 172 22.31 -36.51 16.14
C ALA A 172 21.30 -36.99 17.18
#